data_AF-A0A1B2LZ94-F1
#
_entry.id   AF-A0A1B2LZ94-F1
#
_cell.length_a   1.000
_cell.length_b   1.000
_cell.length_c   1.000
_cell.angle_alpha   90.00
_cell.angle_beta   90.00
_cell.angle_gamma   90.00
#
_symmetry.space_group_name_H-M   'P 1'
#
loop_
_entity.id
_entity.type
_entity.pdbx_description
1 polymer ?
#
loop_
_entity_poly.entity_id
_entity_poly.type
_entity_poly.pdbx_seq_one_letter_code
_entity_poly.pdbx_strand_id
1 'polypeptide(L)'
;MFIAHLPSGYILAKVLNQKLQQNKISKTVFFTSIMLGSVFPDIDLFYFYFFDGRSVHHHKYFLHWFSLWLIIFFISYLYYKFSKHFAKYAYIVLLFSSAALLHICLDTFVGDVWLFAPFIDKSYVFFEVTPRYQPWWLNFIFHWSFLVELMICSMAIFLYFKNKVQTKP
;
A
#
# COMPACT_ATOMS: atom_id res chain seq x y z
N MET A 1 9.22 -2.48 -0.16
CA MET A 1 9.61 -1.69 -1.36
C MET A 1 9.92 -0.26 -0.92
N PHE A 2 10.46 0.63 -1.76
CA PHE A 2 10.70 2.02 -1.36
C PHE A 2 9.87 3.03 -2.14
N ILE A 3 9.90 2.94 -3.48
CA ILE A 3 9.32 3.98 -4.33
C ILE A 3 8.03 3.53 -5.00
N ALA A 4 7.72 2.24 -4.93
CA ALA A 4 6.63 1.63 -5.69
C ALA A 4 5.26 1.75 -5.03
N HIS A 5 5.17 2.07 -3.74
CA HIS A 5 3.90 2.05 -3.01
C HIS A 5 2.90 3.12 -3.48
N LEU A 6 3.32 4.37 -3.61
CA LEU A 6 2.44 5.42 -4.14
C LEU A 6 2.07 5.18 -5.62
N PRO A 7 3.02 4.83 -6.52
CA PRO A 7 2.70 4.41 -7.88
C PRO A 7 1.74 3.22 -7.97
N SER A 8 1.88 2.20 -7.13
CA SER A 8 0.98 1.05 -7.12
C SER A 8 -0.41 1.44 -6.64
N GLY A 9 -0.53 2.33 -5.65
CA GLY A 9 -1.79 2.94 -5.24
C GLY A 9 -2.47 3.70 -6.38
N TYR A 10 -1.71 4.47 -7.17
CA TYR A 10 -2.25 5.14 -8.35
C TYR A 10 -2.76 4.15 -9.40
N ILE A 11 -1.99 3.08 -9.69
CA ILE A 11 -2.41 2.03 -10.62
C ILE A 11 -3.70 1.36 -10.13
N LEU A 12 -3.77 1.01 -8.84
CA LEU A 12 -4.95 0.42 -8.22
C LEU A 12 -6.16 1.35 -8.37
N ALA A 13 -6.00 2.64 -8.08
CA ALA A 13 -7.05 3.63 -8.26
C ALA A 13 -7.55 3.69 -9.70
N LYS A 14 -6.65 3.66 -10.69
CA LYS A 14 -7.04 3.66 -12.11
C LYS A 14 -7.83 2.41 -12.49
N VAL A 15 -7.36 1.23 -12.10
CA VAL A 15 -8.01 -0.05 -12.40
C VAL A 15 -9.39 -0.11 -11.74
N LEU A 16 -9.49 0.24 -10.45
CA LEU A 16 -10.77 0.21 -9.74
C LEU A 16 -11.74 1.27 -10.24
N ASN A 17 -11.27 2.48 -10.58
CA ASN A 17 -12.15 3.51 -11.15
C ASN A 17 -12.75 3.05 -12.49
N GLN A 18 -11.99 2.34 -13.33
CA GLN A 18 -12.49 1.78 -14.59
C GLN A 18 -13.46 0.60 -14.38
N LYS A 19 -13.18 -0.28 -13.42
CA LYS A 19 -13.99 -1.49 -13.17
C LYS A 19 -15.27 -1.21 -12.39
N LEU A 20 -15.22 -0.36 -11.37
CA LEU A 20 -16.35 -0.12 -10.47
C LEU A 20 -17.32 0.92 -10.99
N GLN A 21 -16.85 1.89 -11.78
CA GLN A 21 -17.65 3.00 -12.34
C GLN A 21 -18.62 3.61 -11.31
N GLN A 22 -18.14 3.77 -10.09
CA GLN A 22 -18.95 4.16 -8.94
C GLN A 22 -19.23 5.67 -8.95
N ASN A 23 -20.40 6.07 -8.46
CA ASN A 23 -20.81 7.47 -8.30
C ASN A 23 -21.09 7.85 -6.83
N LYS A 24 -20.70 7.00 -5.86
CA LYS A 24 -20.97 7.20 -4.42
C LYS A 24 -20.11 8.30 -3.80
N ILE A 25 -18.88 8.44 -4.28
CA ILE A 25 -17.93 9.48 -3.85
C ILE A 25 -17.32 10.18 -5.06
N SER A 26 -16.89 11.42 -4.87
CA SER A 26 -16.21 12.18 -5.92
C SER A 26 -14.92 11.49 -6.36
N LYS A 27 -14.51 11.71 -7.62
CA LYS A 27 -13.25 11.16 -8.16
C LYS A 27 -12.04 11.55 -7.30
N THR A 28 -12.00 12.79 -6.81
CA THR A 28 -10.92 13.25 -5.93
C THR A 28 -10.83 12.41 -4.66
N VAL A 29 -11.95 12.23 -3.94
CA VAL A 29 -11.97 11.42 -2.72
C VAL A 29 -11.60 9.97 -3.03
N PHE A 30 -12.12 9.41 -4.13
CA PHE A 30 -11.79 8.05 -4.56
C PHE A 30 -10.28 7.84 -4.75
N PHE A 31 -9.62 8.71 -5.52
CA PHE A 31 -8.19 8.60 -5.78
C PHE A 31 -7.37 8.88 -4.52
N THR A 32 -7.70 9.94 -3.78
CA THR A 32 -6.99 10.31 -2.56
C THR A 32 -7.07 9.21 -1.50
N SER A 33 -8.24 8.58 -1.30
CA SER A 33 -8.36 7.49 -0.31
C SER A 33 -7.47 6.30 -0.62
N ILE A 34 -7.39 5.91 -1.90
CA ILE A 34 -6.53 4.79 -2.33
C ILE A 34 -5.05 5.17 -2.24
N MET A 35 -4.67 6.34 -2.75
CA MET A 35 -3.28 6.79 -2.73
C MET A 35 -2.77 6.99 -1.30
N LEU A 36 -3.56 7.59 -0.41
CA LEU A 36 -3.20 7.70 1.00
C LEU A 36 -3.07 6.32 1.64
N GLY A 37 -4.04 5.43 1.43
CA GLY A 37 -3.96 4.06 1.96
C GLY A 37 -2.73 3.29 1.48
N SER A 38 -2.26 3.54 0.25
CA SER A 38 -1.08 2.89 -0.31
C SER A 38 0.24 3.30 0.32
N VAL A 39 0.31 4.41 1.04
CA VAL A 39 1.54 4.88 1.73
C VAL A 39 1.38 4.99 3.24
N PHE A 40 0.16 4.87 3.75
CA PHE A 40 -0.14 5.07 5.15
C PHE A 40 0.57 4.10 6.09
N PRO A 41 0.77 2.80 5.76
CA PRO A 41 1.53 1.92 6.64
C PRO A 41 2.89 2.50 7.07
N ASP A 42 3.61 3.11 6.12
CA ASP A 42 4.93 3.74 6.35
C ASP A 42 4.89 5.03 7.18
N ILE A 43 3.72 5.50 7.64
CA ILE A 43 3.68 6.63 8.59
C ILE A 43 4.35 6.26 9.92
N ASP A 44 4.50 4.97 10.22
CA ASP A 44 5.28 4.50 11.36
C ASP A 44 6.78 4.83 11.25
N LEU A 45 7.31 5.13 10.06
CA LEU A 45 8.68 5.61 9.90
C LEU A 45 8.90 6.92 10.66
N PHE A 46 7.88 7.77 10.79
CA PHE A 46 7.96 8.94 11.65
C PHE A 46 8.18 8.55 13.11
N TYR A 47 7.45 7.54 13.60
CA TYR A 47 7.65 7.04 14.96
C TYR A 47 9.04 6.40 15.11
N PHE A 48 9.44 5.55 14.16
CA PHE A 48 10.72 4.86 14.10
C PHE A 48 11.93 5.80 14.19
N TYR A 49 11.93 6.88 13.40
CA TYR A 49 13.05 7.82 13.34
C TYR A 49 13.06 8.86 14.47
N PHE A 50 11.90 9.35 14.90
CA PHE A 50 11.83 10.47 15.84
C PHE A 50 11.64 10.07 17.30
N PHE A 51 11.02 8.92 17.58
CA PHE A 51 10.63 8.54 18.94
C PHE A 51 11.22 7.19 19.40
N ASP A 52 11.25 6.18 18.53
CA ASP A 52 11.70 4.83 18.89
C ASP A 52 13.23 4.69 18.98
N GLY A 53 13.97 5.66 18.43
CA GLY A 53 15.43 5.55 18.34
C GLY A 53 15.90 4.43 17.42
N ARG A 54 15.02 3.93 16.53
CA ARG A 54 15.26 2.81 15.60
C ARG A 54 15.55 1.47 16.31
N SER A 55 14.94 1.26 17.46
CA SER A 55 15.12 0.05 18.28
C SER A 55 14.35 -1.16 17.73
N VAL A 56 13.20 -0.91 17.11
CA VAL A 56 12.33 -1.94 16.52
C VAL A 56 12.26 -1.74 15.01
N HIS A 57 12.44 -2.81 14.24
CA HIS A 57 12.24 -2.77 12.78
C HIS A 57 10.80 -2.33 12.46
N HIS A 58 10.63 -1.30 11.62
CA HIS A 58 9.32 -0.65 11.47
C HIS A 58 8.20 -1.59 11.00
N HIS A 59 8.47 -2.59 10.15
CA HIS A 59 7.47 -3.60 9.79
C HIS A 59 6.91 -4.44 10.96
N LYS A 60 7.53 -4.38 12.15
CA LYS A 60 7.00 -5.02 13.35
C LYS A 60 5.86 -4.21 13.98
N TYR A 61 5.74 -2.91 13.68
CA TYR A 61 4.62 -2.11 14.13
C TYR A 61 3.30 -2.59 13.50
N PHE A 62 2.21 -2.35 14.22
CA PHE A 62 0.89 -2.85 13.82
C PHE A 62 0.41 -2.32 12.47
N LEU A 63 0.98 -1.21 11.98
CA LEU A 63 0.66 -0.65 10.67
C LEU A 63 1.13 -1.52 9.50
N HIS A 64 2.09 -2.44 9.69
CA HIS A 64 2.48 -3.43 8.66
C HIS A 64 1.94 -4.83 8.95
N TRP A 65 1.04 -4.98 9.91
CA TRP A 65 0.37 -6.26 10.14
C TRP A 65 -0.71 -6.49 9.10
N PHE A 66 -0.54 -7.54 8.28
CA PHE A 66 -1.51 -7.86 7.22
C PHE A 66 -2.91 -8.13 7.78
N SER A 67 -2.97 -8.86 8.89
CA SER A 67 -4.19 -9.20 9.62
C SER A 67 -5.01 -7.97 10.04
N LEU A 68 -4.36 -6.89 10.47
CA LEU A 68 -5.04 -5.66 10.87
C LEU A 68 -5.83 -5.08 9.70
N TRP A 69 -5.17 -4.88 8.56
CA TRP A 69 -5.81 -4.32 7.38
C TRP A 69 -6.84 -5.25 6.78
N LEU A 70 -6.64 -6.57 6.89
CA LEU A 70 -7.61 -7.55 6.45
C LEU A 70 -8.90 -7.46 7.28
N ILE A 71 -8.79 -7.31 8.60
CA ILE A 71 -9.95 -7.12 9.49
C ILE A 71 -10.68 -5.81 9.15
N ILE A 72 -9.95 -4.70 9.01
CA ILE A 72 -10.53 -3.39 8.62
C ILE A 72 -11.23 -3.49 7.26
N PHE A 73 -10.62 -4.18 6.28
CA PHE A 73 -11.21 -4.42 4.97
C PHE A 73 -12.53 -5.20 5.09
N PHE A 74 -12.58 -6.30 5.84
CA PHE A 74 -13.81 -7.09 5.99
C PHE A 74 -14.91 -6.33 6.71
N ILE A 75 -14.58 -5.63 7.82
CA ILE A 75 -15.55 -4.81 8.54
C ILE A 75 -16.12 -3.72 7.61
N SER A 76 -15.24 -2.97 6.94
CA SER A 76 -15.68 -1.91 6.02
C SER A 76 -16.50 -2.45 4.84
N TYR A 77 -16.18 -3.63 4.31
CA TYR A 77 -16.98 -4.31 3.29
C TYR A 77 -18.39 -4.67 3.79
N LEU A 78 -18.50 -5.24 5.00
CA LEU A 78 -19.79 -5.59 5.59
C LEU A 78 -20.66 -4.34 5.83
N TYR A 79 -20.09 -3.28 6.40
CA TYR A 79 -20.81 -2.02 6.58
C TYR A 79 -21.19 -1.39 5.24
N TYR A 80 -20.33 -1.45 4.24
CA TYR A 80 -20.62 -0.97 2.89
C TYR A 80 -21.81 -1.71 2.26
N LYS A 81 -21.91 -3.02 2.49
CA LYS A 81 -22.96 -3.87 1.92
C LYS A 81 -24.30 -3.76 2.65
N PHE A 82 -24.28 -3.65 3.98
CA PHE A 82 -25.49 -3.80 4.80
C PHE A 82 -25.98 -2.49 5.45
N SER A 83 -25.13 -1.46 5.59
CA SER A 83 -25.53 -0.19 6.21
C SER A 83 -25.84 0.87 5.17
N LYS A 84 -27.08 1.39 5.16
CA LYS A 84 -27.45 2.53 4.30
C LYS A 84 -26.81 3.84 4.78
N HIS A 85 -26.77 4.07 6.09
CA HIS A 85 -26.29 5.33 6.67
C HIS A 85 -24.77 5.47 6.59
N PHE A 86 -24.02 4.39 6.79
CA PHE A 86 -22.56 4.42 6.81
C PHE A 86 -21.89 3.97 5.51
N ALA A 87 -22.66 3.59 4.47
CA ALA A 87 -22.14 3.06 3.22
C ALA A 87 -21.03 3.94 2.60
N LYS A 88 -21.18 5.27 2.63
CA LYS A 88 -20.18 6.19 2.04
C LYS A 88 -18.84 6.13 2.77
N TYR A 89 -18.86 6.22 4.09
CA TYR A 89 -17.63 6.18 4.91
C TYR A 89 -17.00 4.78 4.89
N ALA A 90 -17.83 3.74 4.98
CA ALA A 90 -17.40 2.36 4.85
C ALA A 90 -16.72 2.12 3.49
N TYR A 91 -17.24 2.70 2.41
CA TYR A 91 -16.62 2.61 1.09
C TYR A 91 -15.23 3.29 1.05
N ILE A 92 -15.08 4.46 1.66
CA ILE A 92 -13.80 5.15 1.75
C ILE A 92 -12.77 4.31 2.51
N VAL A 93 -13.15 3.76 3.66
CA VAL A 93 -12.28 2.88 4.47
C VAL A 93 -11.95 1.58 3.73
N LEU A 94 -12.91 1.03 2.97
CA LEU A 94 -12.70 -0.15 2.14
C LEU A 94 -11.64 0.10 1.07
N LEU A 95 -11.73 1.23 0.35
CA LEU A 95 -10.73 1.63 -0.65
C LEU A 95 -9.35 1.86 -0.04
N PHE A 96 -9.31 2.52 1.12
CA PHE A 96 -8.09 2.80 1.85
C PHE A 96 -7.39 1.51 2.33
N SER A 97 -8.14 0.63 3.01
CA SER A 97 -7.62 -0.66 3.50
C SER A 97 -7.22 -1.61 2.37
N SER A 98 -7.92 -1.57 1.23
CA SER A 98 -7.49 -2.31 0.02
C SER A 98 -6.10 -1.88 -0.45
N ALA A 99 -5.81 -0.58 -0.40
CA ALA A 99 -4.52 -0.04 -0.79
C ALA A 99 -3.42 -0.34 0.25
N ALA A 100 -3.76 -0.33 1.54
CA ALA A 100 -2.83 -0.74 2.59
C ALA A 100 -2.51 -2.25 2.52
N LEU A 101 -3.48 -3.09 2.17
CA LEU A 101 -3.22 -4.50 1.87
C LEU A 101 -2.30 -4.67 0.67
N LEU A 102 -2.50 -3.89 -0.41
CA LEU A 102 -1.59 -3.89 -1.55
C LEU A 102 -0.18 -3.47 -1.14
N HIS A 103 -0.04 -2.44 -0.30
CA HIS A 103 1.24 -2.01 0.25
C HIS A 103 1.97 -3.16 0.95
N ILE A 104 1.30 -3.85 1.88
CA ILE A 104 1.90 -4.94 2.64
C ILE A 104 2.25 -6.13 1.73
N CYS A 105 1.39 -6.46 0.76
CA CYS A 105 1.70 -7.48 -0.26
C CYS A 105 2.92 -7.14 -1.12
N LEU A 106 3.19 -5.85 -1.33
CA LEU A 106 4.39 -5.40 -2.04
C LEU A 106 5.62 -5.49 -1.15
N ASP A 107 5.47 -5.26 0.16
CA ASP A 107 6.55 -5.45 1.11
C ASP A 107 6.96 -6.91 1.28
N THR A 108 6.04 -7.88 1.22
CA THR A 108 6.41 -9.31 1.30
C THR A 108 7.40 -9.73 0.21
N PHE A 109 7.58 -8.95 -0.86
CA PHE A 109 8.52 -9.26 -1.91
C PHE A 109 9.97 -9.29 -1.41
N VAL A 110 10.39 -8.32 -0.59
CA VAL A 110 11.77 -8.20 -0.08
C VAL A 110 11.90 -7.67 1.34
N GLY A 111 10.79 -7.34 2.00
CA GLY A 111 10.73 -6.89 3.37
C GLY A 111 10.03 -7.93 4.25
N ASP A 112 10.51 -8.06 5.49
CA ASP A 112 9.89 -8.89 6.51
C ASP A 112 8.50 -8.37 6.86
N VAL A 113 7.46 -9.19 6.69
CA VAL A 113 6.08 -8.81 7.01
C VAL A 113 5.43 -9.79 7.97
N TRP A 114 4.69 -9.28 8.96
CA TRP A 114 3.94 -10.10 9.91
C TRP A 114 2.52 -10.35 9.41
N LEU A 115 2.34 -11.46 8.70
CA LEU A 115 1.04 -11.81 8.11
C LEU A 115 -0.04 -12.14 9.15
N PHE A 116 0.37 -12.79 10.25
CA PHE A 116 -0.54 -13.38 11.26
C PHE A 116 -0.39 -12.77 12.66
N ALA A 117 0.32 -11.64 12.79
CA ALA A 117 0.35 -10.91 14.05
C ALA A 117 -1.08 -10.47 14.46
N PRO A 118 -1.38 -10.25 15.75
CA PRO A 118 -0.52 -10.51 16.91
C PRO A 118 -0.50 -11.98 17.33
N PHE A 119 -1.21 -12.87 16.64
CA PHE A 119 -1.36 -14.28 17.06
C PHE A 119 -0.08 -15.09 16.86
N ILE A 120 0.68 -14.80 15.81
CA ILE A 120 1.95 -15.46 15.51
C ILE A 120 3.03 -14.39 15.29
N ASP A 121 4.04 -14.37 16.17
CA ASP A 121 5.23 -13.49 16.03
C ASP A 121 6.24 -14.13 15.07
N LYS A 122 5.93 -14.09 13.76
CA LYS A 122 6.81 -14.58 12.70
C LYS A 122 6.69 -13.69 11.46
N SER A 123 7.84 -13.27 10.92
CA SER A 123 7.92 -12.57 9.64
C SER A 123 7.92 -13.54 8.47
N TYR A 124 7.44 -13.02 7.33
CA TYR A 124 7.40 -13.71 6.05
C TYR A 124 7.95 -12.78 4.98
N VAL A 125 8.79 -13.33 4.10
CA VAL A 125 9.40 -12.63 2.96
C VAL A 125 9.56 -13.63 1.80
N PHE A 126 9.42 -13.18 0.56
CA PHE A 126 9.59 -14.02 -0.63
C PHE A 126 11.05 -14.11 -1.06
N PHE A 127 11.78 -13.00 -1.01
CA PHE A 127 13.17 -12.94 -1.40
C PHE A 127 14.01 -12.18 -0.38
N GLU A 128 15.06 -12.81 0.10
CA GLU A 128 15.97 -12.22 1.08
C GLU A 128 16.97 -11.28 0.40
N VAL A 129 17.19 -10.11 1.00
CA VAL A 129 18.19 -9.14 0.56
C VAL A 129 19.43 -9.30 1.43
N THR A 130 20.54 -9.78 0.85
CA THR A 130 21.78 -9.98 1.60
C THR A 130 22.45 -8.64 1.93
N PRO A 131 22.86 -8.37 3.18
CA PRO A 131 23.52 -7.11 3.56
C PRO A 131 24.99 -7.10 3.12
N ARG A 132 25.29 -6.57 1.93
CA ARG A 132 26.64 -6.50 1.33
C ARG A 132 27.23 -5.09 1.28
N TYR A 133 26.38 -4.07 1.19
CA TYR A 133 26.76 -2.68 0.97
C TYR A 133 26.38 -1.78 2.14
N GLN A 134 27.13 -0.69 2.29
CA GLN A 134 26.83 0.42 3.19
C GLN A 134 26.75 1.73 2.41
N PRO A 135 25.76 2.59 2.68
CA PRO A 135 24.66 2.42 3.65
C PRO A 135 23.67 1.31 3.25
N TRP A 136 22.97 0.76 4.25
CA TRP A 136 22.13 -0.44 4.12
C TRP A 136 21.11 -0.40 2.97
N TRP A 137 20.57 0.78 2.62
CA TRP A 137 19.58 0.93 1.56
C TRP A 137 20.13 0.63 0.16
N LEU A 138 21.46 0.68 -0.04
CA LEU A 138 22.09 0.26 -1.31
C LEU A 138 21.87 -1.23 -1.62
N ASN A 139 21.72 -2.06 -0.58
CA ASN A 139 21.44 -3.49 -0.77
C ASN A 139 20.12 -3.71 -1.52
N PHE A 140 19.12 -2.89 -1.23
CA PHE A 140 17.82 -2.96 -1.90
C PHE A 140 17.88 -2.38 -3.32
N ILE A 141 18.59 -1.27 -3.54
CA ILE A 141 18.73 -0.66 -4.87
C ILE A 141 19.44 -1.60 -5.85
N PHE A 142 20.49 -2.29 -5.39
CA PHE A 142 21.24 -3.23 -6.23
C PHE A 142 20.64 -4.65 -6.25
N HIS A 143 19.59 -4.90 -5.47
CA HIS A 143 18.86 -6.15 -5.55
C HIS A 143 17.96 -6.16 -6.79
N TRP A 144 17.83 -7.31 -7.45
CA TRP A 144 17.05 -7.45 -8.68
C TRP A 144 15.57 -7.05 -8.51
N SER A 145 15.04 -7.17 -7.29
CA SER A 145 13.66 -6.76 -6.96
C SER A 145 13.41 -5.28 -7.22
N PHE A 146 14.45 -4.44 -7.19
CA PHE A 146 14.31 -3.03 -7.50
C PHE A 146 13.80 -2.80 -8.93
N LEU A 147 14.08 -3.72 -9.87
CA LEU A 147 13.49 -3.68 -11.20
C LEU A 147 11.95 -3.75 -11.16
N VAL A 148 11.38 -4.51 -10.22
CA VAL A 148 9.92 -4.57 -10.04
C VAL A 148 9.38 -3.22 -9.58
N GLU A 149 10.10 -2.52 -8.69
CA GLU A 149 9.75 -1.15 -8.30
C GLU A 149 9.76 -0.21 -9.51
N LEU A 150 10.80 -0.27 -10.33
CA LEU A 150 10.91 0.53 -11.56
C LEU A 150 9.81 0.21 -12.56
N MET A 151 9.40 -1.07 -12.69
CA MET A 151 8.29 -1.47 -13.55
C MET A 151 6.96 -0.90 -13.08
N ILE A 152 6.68 -0.93 -11.77
CA ILE A 152 5.46 -0.34 -11.19
C ILE A 152 5.47 1.18 -11.41
N CYS A 153 6.59 1.86 -11.13
CA CYS A 153 6.74 3.29 -11.38
C CYS A 153 6.52 3.64 -12.86
N SER A 154 7.14 2.89 -13.77
CA SER A 154 7.02 3.09 -15.22
C SER A 154 5.57 2.88 -15.69
N MET A 155 4.88 1.86 -15.18
CA MET A 155 3.48 1.61 -15.48
C MET A 155 2.58 2.76 -14.99
N ALA A 156 2.81 3.27 -13.77
CA ALA A 156 2.05 4.40 -13.23
C ALA A 156 2.23 5.66 -14.10
N ILE A 157 3.47 5.95 -14.50
CA ILE A 157 3.81 7.07 -15.40
C ILE A 157 3.14 6.90 -16.77
N PHE A 158 3.24 5.70 -17.35
CA PHE A 158 2.60 5.38 -18.62
C PHE A 158 1.08 5.59 -18.57
N LEU A 159 0.41 5.09 -17.51
CA LEU A 159 -1.02 5.30 -17.32
C LEU A 159 -1.37 6.78 -17.13
N TYR A 160 -0.53 7.54 -16.42
CA TYR A 160 -0.73 8.98 -16.25
C TYR A 160 -0.73 9.72 -17.59
N PHE A 161 0.27 9.46 -18.44
CA PHE A 161 0.38 10.11 -19.74
C PHE A 161 -0.66 9.63 -20.76
N LYS A 162 -0.98 8.33 -20.80
CA LYS A 162 -2.01 7.79 -21.70
C LYS A 162 -3.36 8.51 -21.53
N ASN A 163 -3.72 8.86 -20.30
CA ASN A 163 -4.97 9.57 -20.03
C ASN A 163 -4.90 11.04 -20.43
N LYS A 164 -3.77 11.73 -20.25
CA LYS A 164 -3.61 13.11 -20.72
C LYS A 164 -3.76 13.24 -22.23
N VAL A 165 -3.29 12.25 -22.99
CA VAL A 165 -3.42 12.22 -24.45
C VAL A 165 -4.89 12.05 -24.87
N GLN A 166 -5.69 11.27 -24.14
CA GLN A 166 -7.12 11.08 -24.41
C GLN A 166 -8.01 12.26 -23.96
N THR A 167 -7.50 13.16 -23.11
CA THR A 167 -8.23 14.34 -22.62
C THR A 167 -7.87 15.64 -23.34
N LYS A 168 -7.01 15.59 -24.38
CA LYS A 168 -6.83 16.75 -25.27
C LYS A 168 -8.00 16.79 -26.26
N PRO A 169 -8.71 17.92 -26.39
CA PRO A 169 -9.78 18.08 -27.39
C PRO A 169 -9.23 17.98 -28.81
#